data_AF-W9NHC5-F1
#
_entry.id   AF-W9NHC5-F1
#
_cell.length_a   1.000
_cell.length_b   1.000
_cell.length_c   1.000
_cell.angle_alpha   90.00
_cell.angle_beta   90.00
_cell.angle_gamma   90.00
#
_symmetry.space_group_name_H-M   'P 1'
#
loop_
_entity.id
_entity.type
_entity.pdbx_description
1 polymer ?
#
loop_
_entity_poly.entity_id
_entity_poly.type
_entity_poly.pdbx_seq_one_letter_code
_entity_poly.pdbx_strand_id
1 'polypeptide(L)' 'MALAQSVSAHYTFQQLSVGSTKYPVFQYIRQNLNYNYPVTGTGSIFLPRKNLVY' A
#
# COMPACT_ATOMS: atom_id res chain seq x y z
N MET A 1 33.60 4.26 -7.83
CA MET A 1 32.59 3.18 -7.77
C MET A 1 31.41 3.69 -6.96
N ALA A 2 30.25 3.88 -7.61
CA ALA A 2 29.03 4.19 -6.89
C ALA A 2 28.48 2.88 -6.31
N LEU A 3 28.34 2.80 -5.00
CA LEU A 3 27.64 1.72 -4.32
C LEU A 3 26.16 1.89 -4.68
N ALA A 4 25.64 1.07 -5.60
CA ALA A 4 24.21 0.99 -5.85
C ALA A 4 23.55 0.48 -4.56
N GLN A 5 23.13 1.40 -3.69
CA GLN A 5 22.32 1.05 -2.54
C GLN A 5 21.01 0.48 -3.09
N SER A 6 20.83 -0.83 -2.95
CA SER A 6 19.56 -1.50 -3.23
C SER A 6 18.52 -0.93 -2.28
N VAL A 7 17.84 0.15 -2.69
CA VAL A 7 16.69 0.66 -1.98
C VAL A 7 15.62 -0.40 -2.17
N SER A 8 15.40 -1.23 -1.16
CA SER A 8 14.17 -2.02 -1.09
C SER A 8 13.05 -1.04 -0.79
N ALA A 9 12.64 -0.31 -1.81
CA ALA A 9 11.60 0.68 -1.68
C ALA A 9 10.27 -0.08 -1.71
N HIS A 10 9.91 -0.61 -0.54
CA HIS A 10 8.55 -1.06 -0.33
C HIS A 10 7.64 0.17 -0.37
N TYR A 11 6.51 0.08 -1.05
CA TYR A 11 5.58 1.20 -1.19
C TYR A 11 4.18 0.79 -0.79
N THR A 12 3.48 1.73 -0.14
CA THR A 12 2.06 1.62 0.16
C THR A 12 1.32 2.70 -0.62
N PHE A 13 0.20 2.33 -1.25
CA PHE A 13 -0.69 3.29 -1.89
C PHE A 13 -1.47 4.05 -0.81
N GLN A 14 -1.25 5.36 -0.70
CA GLN A 14 -1.77 6.18 0.40
C GLN A 14 -2.69 7.32 -0.06
N GLN A 15 -2.63 7.73 -1.32
CA GLN A 15 -3.40 8.86 -1.83
C GLN A 15 -3.94 8.59 -3.23
N LEU A 16 -5.17 9.04 -3.46
CA LEU A 16 -5.87 8.99 -4.74
C LEU A 16 -5.97 10.40 -5.31
N SER A 17 -5.73 10.53 -6.61
CA SER A 17 -6.11 11.73 -7.36
C SER A 17 -7.11 11.34 -8.44
N VAL A 18 -8.16 12.15 -8.61
CA VAL A 18 -9.14 11.99 -9.69
C VAL A 18 -9.25 13.33 -10.42
N GLY A 19 -8.94 13.33 -11.73
CA GLY A 19 -8.73 14.58 -12.47
C GLY A 19 -7.63 15.41 -11.80
N SER A 20 -7.93 16.68 -11.51
CA SER A 20 -7.01 17.61 -10.83
C SER A 20 -7.14 17.61 -9.30
N THR A 21 -8.04 16.82 -8.72
CA THR A 21 -8.26 16.79 -7.27
C THR A 21 -7.42 15.70 -6.63
N LYS A 22 -6.51 16.10 -5.72
CA LYS A 22 -5.75 15.19 -4.86
C LYS A 22 -6.45 15.05 -3.52
N TYR A 23 -6.83 13.82 -3.17
CA TYR A 23 -7.51 13.56 -1.90
C TYR A 23 -6.50 13.36 -0.74
N PRO A 24 -6.89 13.71 0.50
CA PRO A 24 -6.18 13.38 1.73
C PRO A 24 -5.74 11.92 1.84
N VAL A 25 -4.72 11.69 2.66
CA VAL A 25 -4.15 10.35 2.91
C VAL A 25 -5.24 9.41 3.44
N PHE A 26 -5.34 8.23 2.84
CA PHE A 26 -6.34 7.19 3.10
C PHE A 26 -7.80 7.61 2.92
N GLN A 27 -8.07 8.78 2.32
CA GLN A 27 -9.41 9.10 1.87
C GLN A 27 -9.76 8.24 0.64
N TYR A 28 -10.79 7.40 0.77
CA TYR A 28 -11.22 6.37 -0.19
C TYR A 28 -10.26 5.18 -0.41
N ILE A 29 -9.19 5.07 0.37
CA ILE A 29 -8.22 3.97 0.29
C ILE A 29 -8.22 3.23 1.63
N ARG A 30 -8.32 1.90 1.60
CA ARG A 30 -8.13 1.11 2.81
C ARG A 30 -6.65 1.06 3.20
N GLN A 31 -6.34 1.55 4.39
CA GLN A 31 -5.00 1.46 4.95
C GLN A 31 -4.63 0.00 5.24
N ASN A 32 -3.50 -0.43 4.67
CA ASN A 32 -2.88 -1.71 5.02
C ASN A 32 -1.90 -1.50 6.18
N LEU A 33 -2.12 -2.19 7.30
CA LEU A 33 -1.30 -2.09 8.52
C LEU A 33 -0.11 -3.07 8.54
N ASN A 34 0.18 -3.75 7.42
CA ASN A 34 1.24 -4.76 7.31
C ASN A 34 2.67 -4.16 7.30
N TYR A 35 2.91 -3.02 7.95
CA TYR A 35 4.22 -2.37 8.05
C TYR A 35 4.98 -2.26 6.71
N ASN A 36 4.24 -2.09 5.61
CA ASN A 36 4.78 -2.03 4.25
C ASN A 36 5.51 -3.32 3.77
N TYR A 37 5.29 -4.47 4.41
CA TYR A 37 5.84 -5.74 3.93
C TYR A 37 5.13 -6.24 2.65
N PRO A 38 5.87 -6.80 1.68
CA PRO A 38 5.30 -7.31 0.44
C PRO A 38 4.47 -8.57 0.69
N VAL A 39 3.43 -8.75 -0.13
CA VAL A 39 2.64 -9.98 -0.12
C VAL A 39 3.33 -11.01 -1.00
N THR A 40 3.77 -12.13 -0.41
CA THR A 40 4.58 -13.16 -1.10
C THR A 40 3.84 -14.49 -1.32
N GLY A 41 2.66 -14.70 -0.71
CA GLY A 41 1.88 -15.94 -0.82
C GLY A 41 0.64 -15.78 -1.68
N THR A 42 0.32 -16.80 -2.49
CA THR A 42 -0.84 -16.85 -3.39
C THR A 42 -2.10 -17.48 -2.76
N GLY A 43 -2.08 -17.83 -1.47
CA GLY A 43 -3.05 -18.78 -0.89
C GLY A 43 -3.83 -18.36 0.36
N SER A 44 -3.73 -17.13 0.85
CA SER A 44 -4.30 -16.80 2.18
C SER A 44 -4.95 -15.43 2.19
N ILE A 45 -6.20 -15.33 1.74
CA ILE A 45 -7.15 -14.25 2.08
C ILE A 45 -6.70 -12.79 1.77
N PHE A 46 -5.67 -12.62 0.94
CA PHE A 46 -5.19 -11.33 0.42
C PHE A 46 -6.09 -10.74 -0.69
N LEU A 47 -7.13 -11.48 -1.08
CA LEU A 47 -8.23 -11.00 -1.92
C LEU A 47 -9.33 -10.42 -1.00
N PRO A 48 -10.04 -9.40 -1.48
CA PRO A 48 -10.41 -8.19 -0.74
C PRO A 48 -11.26 -8.48 0.50
N ARG A 49 -10.94 -7.82 1.64
CA ARG A 49 -11.72 -7.67 2.90
C ARG A 49 -11.07 -8.23 4.18
N LYS A 50 -9.75 -8.06 4.36
CA LYS A 50 -9.26 -7.94 5.73
C LYS A 50 -9.40 -6.48 6.17
N ASN A 51 -10.21 -6.27 7.21
CA ASN A 51 -10.52 -5.01 7.90
C ASN A 51 -11.92 -4.44 7.62
N LEU A 52 -12.98 -5.26 7.76
CA LEU A 52 -14.25 -4.74 8.28
C LEU A 52 -14.13 -4.72 9.81
N VAL A 53 -14.05 -3.53 10.38
CA VAL A 53 -14.54 -3.24 11.74
C VAL A 53 -15.62 -2.17 11.52
N TYR A 54 -16.86 -2.49 11.85
CA TYR A 54 -17.97 -1.53 11.89
C TYR A 54 -17.79 -0.60 13.10
#